data_AF-A0A2V8PQ45-F1
#
_entry.id   AF-A0A2V8PQ45-F1
#
_cell.length_a   1.000
_cell.length_b   1.000
_cell.length_c   1.000
_cell.angle_alpha   90.00
_cell.angle_beta   90.00
_cell.angle_gamma   90.00
#
_symmetry.space_group_name_H-M   'P 1'
#
loop_
_entity.id
_entity.type
_entity.pdbx_description
1 polymer ?
#
loop_
_entity_poly.entity_id
_entity_poly.type
_entity_poly.pdbx_seq_one_letter_code
_entity_poly.pdbx_strand_id
1 'polypeptide(L)'
;LNSPETTAYTKGRHLFGLNLTRDEIRRQGFAILVEGYLDLIIPYQFGVRNLVASLGTALTPEQAKLIGRFARKVVVNYDGDRAGVQAAKRAIETILAEDLEVKVLVLPDNADPDEFIRKHGVTEYQRRRGEAQPHIQFVIDQAVRDRNLHSPADKAAAVEETLPFVRAVRNRIQRSEYFEIAMDSLRVQPEQRRELWTRIRSGASTDAAAVQEVIRPAARATVAEERLLGLLLAHEELRKIFLPRLEASDTADLATASIFRALIKLSEAGSEISFDSLSEETAGDSLATDVLPRLIMNEVAEPFDESLATAESCLSTLRLMKLDRRIDELRSEAAEAERSGDTERRDRLAAELLELLRQRGSFLQRAQGN
;
A
#
# COMPACT_ATOMS: atom_id res chain seq x y z
N LEU A 1 -2.54 39.58 2.43
CA LEU A 1 -1.28 39.72 3.20
C LEU A 1 -1.63 39.58 4.69
N ASN A 2 -0.97 38.70 5.43
CA ASN A 2 -1.22 38.51 6.86
C ASN A 2 -0.31 39.41 7.70
N SER A 3 -0.82 39.92 8.82
CA SER A 3 0.01 40.62 9.82
C SER A 3 1.17 39.71 10.29
N PRO A 4 2.36 40.25 10.59
CA PRO A 4 3.46 39.48 11.15
C PRO A 4 3.16 39.04 12.59
N GLU A 5 3.99 38.14 13.11
CA GLU A 5 3.99 37.75 14.54
C GLU A 5 4.26 38.98 15.43
N THR A 6 3.51 39.12 16.52
CA THR A 6 3.69 40.17 17.52
C THR A 6 3.48 39.62 18.93
N THR A 7 3.83 40.38 19.97
CA THR A 7 3.55 40.01 21.36
C THR A 7 2.06 39.77 21.63
N ALA A 8 1.17 40.45 20.89
CA ALA A 8 -0.27 40.32 21.02
C ALA A 8 -0.90 39.30 20.04
N TYR A 9 -0.15 38.85 19.04
CA TYR A 9 -0.67 38.01 17.96
C TYR A 9 0.32 36.95 17.53
N THR A 10 -0.03 35.70 17.83
CA THR A 10 0.67 34.51 17.35
C THR A 10 -0.24 33.70 16.44
N LYS A 11 0.10 33.56 15.16
CA LYS A 11 -0.75 32.88 14.16
C LYS A 11 -1.10 31.47 14.58
N GLY A 12 -0.08 30.72 15.02
CA GLY A 12 -0.24 29.35 15.51
C GLY A 12 -1.08 29.20 16.78
N ARG A 13 -1.62 30.27 17.36
CA ARG A 13 -2.47 30.20 18.57
C ARG A 13 -3.87 30.75 18.35
N HIS A 14 -4.17 31.17 17.13
CA HIS A 14 -5.45 31.79 16.77
C HIS A 14 -6.05 31.07 15.57
N LEU A 15 -7.37 31.07 15.50
CA LEU A 15 -8.14 30.60 14.36
C LEU A 15 -9.03 31.75 13.90
N PHE A 16 -9.03 32.01 12.60
CA PHE A 16 -9.90 33.01 12.03
C PHE A 16 -11.37 32.59 12.21
N GLY A 17 -12.24 33.57 12.48
CA GLY A 17 -13.68 33.36 12.65
C GLY A 17 -14.11 32.77 14.00
N LEU A 18 -13.21 32.18 14.79
CA LEU A 18 -13.57 31.48 16.04
C LEU A 18 -14.33 32.38 17.04
N ASN A 19 -13.97 33.66 17.14
CA ASN A 19 -14.66 34.61 18.01
C ASN A 19 -16.14 34.81 17.63
N LEU A 20 -16.50 34.57 16.37
CA LEU A 20 -17.85 34.69 15.82
C LEU A 20 -18.60 33.36 15.79
N THR A 21 -17.89 32.23 15.68
CA THR A 21 -18.49 30.90 15.42
C THR A 21 -18.48 29.97 16.63
N ARG A 22 -17.74 30.27 17.69
CA ARG A 22 -17.55 29.39 18.86
C ARG A 22 -18.84 28.86 19.50
N ASP A 23 -19.87 29.70 19.59
CA ASP A 23 -21.11 29.33 20.27
C ASP A 23 -21.95 28.39 19.39
N GLU A 24 -21.89 28.58 18.07
CA GLU A 24 -22.49 27.66 17.12
C GLU A 24 -21.74 26.33 17.04
N ILE A 25 -20.40 26.36 17.08
CA ILE A 25 -19.56 25.14 17.16
C ILE A 25 -19.96 24.31 18.38
N ARG A 26 -20.13 24.94 19.55
CA ARG A 26 -20.64 24.27 20.76
C ARG A 26 -22.04 23.72 20.57
N ARG A 27 -22.94 24.51 20.00
CA ARG A 27 -24.36 24.13 19.79
C ARG A 27 -24.51 22.93 18.86
N GLN A 28 -23.73 22.88 17.78
CA GLN A 28 -23.75 21.77 16.83
C GLN A 28 -22.87 20.59 17.26
N GLY A 29 -21.92 20.81 18.16
CA GLY A 29 -21.00 19.78 18.67
C GLY A 29 -19.84 19.44 17.73
N PHE A 30 -19.62 20.22 16.67
CA PHE A 30 -18.50 20.04 15.73
C PHE A 30 -18.12 21.36 15.05
N ALA A 31 -16.84 21.47 14.68
CA ALA A 31 -16.30 22.57 13.88
C ALA A 31 -15.98 22.11 12.46
N ILE A 32 -16.15 23.01 11.48
CA ILE A 32 -15.63 22.84 10.13
C ILE A 32 -14.33 23.63 10.02
N LEU A 33 -13.23 22.96 9.72
CA LEU A 33 -11.91 23.56 9.55
C LEU A 33 -11.62 23.75 8.05
N VAL A 34 -11.39 24.99 7.64
CA VAL A 34 -11.03 25.39 6.27
C VAL A 34 -9.65 26.04 6.23
N GLU A 35 -9.04 26.15 5.06
CA GLU A 35 -7.64 26.60 4.94
C GLU A 35 -7.51 28.13 4.97
N GLY A 36 -8.34 28.82 4.18
CA GLY A 36 -8.26 30.25 3.94
C GLY A 36 -9.39 31.08 4.55
N TYR A 37 -9.20 32.42 4.49
CA TYR A 37 -10.20 33.37 4.97
C TYR A 37 -11.48 33.36 4.14
N LEU A 38 -11.36 33.26 2.81
CA LEU A 38 -12.52 33.27 1.91
C LEU A 38 -13.35 32.00 2.06
N ASP A 39 -12.69 30.86 2.25
CA ASP A 39 -13.32 29.57 2.56
C ASP A 39 -14.12 29.59 3.86
N LEU A 40 -13.87 30.57 4.74
CA LEU A 40 -14.71 30.84 5.90
C LEU A 40 -15.76 31.91 5.61
N ILE A 41 -15.34 33.07 5.10
CA ILE A 41 -16.21 34.26 4.94
C ILE A 41 -17.38 33.94 4.02
N ILE A 42 -17.14 33.28 2.90
CA ILE A 42 -18.17 33.02 1.90
C ILE A 42 -19.16 31.99 2.44
N PRO A 43 -18.77 30.78 2.89
CA PRO A 43 -19.73 29.87 3.50
C PRO A 43 -20.45 30.45 4.72
N TYR A 44 -19.78 31.29 5.52
CA TYR A 44 -20.41 32.02 6.62
C TYR A 44 -21.49 32.99 6.16
N GLN A 45 -21.28 33.72 5.07
CA GLN A 45 -22.29 34.60 4.45
C GLN A 45 -23.51 33.82 3.97
N PHE A 46 -23.30 32.60 3.48
CA PHE A 46 -24.36 31.67 3.06
C PHE A 46 -25.03 30.92 4.22
N GLY A 47 -24.63 31.18 5.48
CA GLY A 47 -25.31 30.68 6.68
C GLY A 47 -24.64 29.48 7.34
N VAL A 48 -23.44 29.06 6.92
CA VAL A 48 -22.65 28.04 7.63
C VAL A 48 -21.95 28.71 8.81
N ARG A 49 -22.44 28.49 10.04
CA ARG A 49 -22.02 29.29 11.21
C ARG A 49 -21.00 28.60 12.14
N ASN A 50 -20.56 27.39 11.86
CA ASN A 50 -19.63 26.61 12.70
C ASN A 50 -18.25 26.38 12.05
N LEU A 51 -17.74 27.39 11.32
CA LEU A 51 -16.45 27.35 10.62
C LEU A 51 -15.32 28.00 11.43
N VAL A 52 -14.10 27.53 11.20
CA VAL A 52 -12.84 28.15 11.60
C VAL A 52 -11.81 27.99 10.49
N ALA A 53 -10.91 28.97 10.32
CA ALA A 53 -9.84 28.86 9.34
C ALA A 53 -8.45 28.97 9.97
N SER A 54 -7.49 28.21 9.43
CA SER A 54 -6.07 28.42 9.68
C SER A 54 -5.58 29.75 9.11
N LEU A 55 -4.53 30.33 9.69
CA LEU A 55 -4.07 31.69 9.37
C LEU A 55 -2.92 31.69 8.34
N GLY A 56 -3.09 30.93 7.25
CA GLY A 56 -2.06 30.79 6.19
C GLY A 56 -0.81 30.02 6.64
N THR A 57 -0.98 29.09 7.58
CA THR A 57 0.03 28.14 8.05
C THR A 57 -0.62 26.78 8.20
N ALA A 58 0.19 25.71 8.25
CA ALA A 58 -0.31 24.41 8.67
C ALA A 58 -1.00 24.51 10.05
N LEU A 59 -2.01 23.68 10.27
CA LEU A 59 -2.70 23.59 11.56
C LEU A 59 -1.72 23.18 12.66
N THR A 60 -1.70 23.95 13.74
CA THR A 60 -0.84 23.72 14.90
C THR A 60 -1.56 22.97 16.02
N PRO A 61 -0.83 22.29 16.91
CA PRO A 61 -1.41 21.64 18.09
C PRO A 61 -2.21 22.61 18.97
N GLU A 62 -1.73 23.84 19.15
CA GLU A 62 -2.42 24.87 19.94
C GLU A 62 -3.76 25.26 19.31
N GLN A 63 -3.84 25.34 17.98
CA GLN A 63 -5.10 25.57 17.27
C GLN A 63 -6.04 24.38 17.39
N ALA A 64 -5.56 23.15 17.21
CA ALA A 64 -6.39 21.94 17.39
C ALA A 64 -6.94 21.85 18.83
N LYS A 65 -6.08 22.08 19.83
CA LYS A 65 -6.48 22.17 21.24
C LYS A 65 -7.49 23.27 21.50
N LEU A 66 -7.37 24.41 20.80
CA LEU A 66 -8.33 25.50 20.90
C LEU A 66 -9.71 25.09 20.36
N ILE A 67 -9.78 24.39 19.22
CA ILE A 67 -11.03 23.81 18.69
C ILE A 67 -11.65 22.85 19.71
N GLY A 68 -10.81 21.99 20.31
CA GLY A 68 -11.20 21.00 21.32
C GLY A 68 -11.91 21.56 22.55
N ARG A 69 -11.76 22.87 22.85
CA ARG A 69 -12.50 23.55 23.94
C ARG A 69 -13.97 23.80 23.62
N PHE A 70 -14.37 23.69 22.35
CA PHE A 70 -15.71 24.01 21.87
C PHE A 70 -16.41 22.79 21.27
N ALA A 71 -15.68 21.86 20.67
CA ALA A 71 -16.23 20.64 20.10
C ALA A 71 -15.24 19.48 20.13
N ARG A 72 -15.76 18.24 20.16
CA ARG A 72 -14.96 17.00 20.07
C ARG A 72 -14.77 16.51 18.63
N LYS A 73 -15.55 17.03 17.70
CA LYS A 73 -15.57 16.62 16.29
C LYS A 73 -15.10 17.74 15.38
N VAL A 74 -14.26 17.43 14.41
CA VAL A 74 -13.76 18.34 13.40
C VAL A 74 -14.02 17.76 12.02
N VAL A 75 -14.60 18.56 11.13
CA VAL A 75 -14.71 18.25 9.70
C VAL A 75 -13.69 19.10 8.98
N VAL A 76 -12.65 18.47 8.41
CA VAL A 76 -11.65 19.15 7.58
C VAL A 76 -12.22 19.29 6.17
N ASN A 77 -12.27 20.52 5.65
CA ASN A 77 -12.69 20.83 4.28
C ASN A 77 -11.67 21.79 3.66
N TYR A 78 -10.58 21.21 3.16
CA TYR A 78 -9.52 21.90 2.44
C TYR A 78 -9.68 21.67 0.93
N ASP A 79 -8.89 22.39 0.14
CA ASP A 79 -8.88 22.29 -1.32
C ASP A 79 -8.57 20.87 -1.78
N GLY A 80 -9.19 20.46 -2.89
CA GLY A 80 -9.00 19.11 -3.43
C GLY A 80 -7.70 18.93 -4.24
N ASP A 81 -6.89 19.98 -4.37
CA ASP A 81 -5.61 19.91 -5.08
C ASP A 81 -4.54 19.14 -4.28
N ARG A 82 -3.37 18.92 -4.89
CA ARG A 82 -2.30 18.16 -4.24
C ARG A 82 -1.78 18.84 -2.96
N ALA A 83 -1.78 20.17 -2.89
CA ALA A 83 -1.31 20.91 -1.72
C ALA A 83 -2.33 20.84 -0.58
N GLY A 84 -3.61 21.04 -0.88
CA GLY A 84 -4.74 20.94 0.04
C GLY A 84 -4.90 19.53 0.61
N VAL A 85 -4.71 18.48 -0.21
CA VAL A 85 -4.67 17.08 0.29
C VAL A 85 -3.54 16.86 1.30
N GLN A 86 -2.35 17.39 1.05
CA GLN A 86 -1.22 17.27 1.98
C GLN A 86 -1.39 18.14 3.23
N ALA A 87 -2.05 19.29 3.11
CA ALA A 87 -2.44 20.10 4.26
C ALA A 87 -3.51 19.38 5.11
N ALA A 88 -4.48 18.72 4.47
CA ALA A 88 -5.52 17.96 5.15
C ALA A 88 -4.94 16.77 5.92
N LYS A 89 -4.00 16.03 5.33
CA LYS A 89 -3.25 14.96 6.00
C LYS A 89 -2.55 15.46 7.27
N ARG A 90 -1.79 16.55 7.17
CA ARG A 90 -1.13 17.17 8.34
C ARG A 90 -2.13 17.65 9.39
N ALA A 91 -3.26 18.22 8.97
CA ALA A 91 -4.31 18.63 9.89
C ALA A 91 -4.92 17.44 10.64
N ILE A 92 -5.18 16.32 9.94
CA ILE A 92 -5.69 15.08 10.54
C ILE A 92 -4.76 14.59 11.65
N GLU A 93 -3.45 14.50 11.39
CA GLU A 93 -2.47 14.07 12.40
C GLU A 93 -2.51 14.97 13.65
N THR A 94 -2.48 16.28 13.45
CA THR A 94 -2.54 17.27 14.55
C THR A 94 -3.83 17.17 15.35
N ILE A 95 -4.97 16.93 14.69
CA ILE A 95 -6.28 16.80 15.34
C ILE A 95 -6.38 15.49 16.14
N LEU A 96 -5.94 14.37 15.55
CA LEU A 96 -5.92 13.06 16.22
C LEU A 96 -5.00 13.08 17.45
N ALA A 97 -3.87 13.77 17.35
CA ALA A 97 -2.94 13.94 18.45
C ALA A 97 -3.57 14.67 19.65
N GLU A 98 -4.63 15.45 19.46
CA GLU A 98 -5.38 16.15 20.53
C GLU A 98 -6.64 15.39 21.00
N ASP A 99 -6.79 14.09 20.65
CA ASP A 99 -7.92 13.25 21.03
C ASP A 99 -9.29 13.77 20.52
N LEU A 100 -9.28 14.33 19.30
CA LEU A 100 -10.47 14.81 18.62
C LEU A 100 -10.87 13.85 17.49
N GLU A 101 -12.18 13.69 17.31
CA GLU A 101 -12.73 12.94 16.18
C GLU A 101 -12.63 13.77 14.90
N VAL A 102 -12.14 13.16 13.82
CA VAL A 102 -11.96 13.85 12.54
C VAL A 102 -12.64 13.12 11.38
N LYS A 103 -13.36 13.92 10.58
CA LYS A 103 -13.90 13.57 9.28
C LYS A 103 -13.34 14.51 8.21
N VAL A 104 -13.37 14.06 6.97
CA VAL A 104 -12.88 14.84 5.82
C VAL A 104 -14.04 15.03 4.84
N LEU A 105 -14.31 16.28 4.51
CA LEU A 105 -15.22 16.67 3.44
C LEU A 105 -14.39 16.97 2.20
N VAL A 106 -14.46 16.06 1.23
CA VAL A 106 -13.90 16.26 -0.11
C VAL A 106 -15.02 16.75 -1.02
N LEU A 107 -14.84 17.94 -1.59
CA LEU A 107 -15.78 18.51 -2.54
C LEU A 107 -15.46 17.99 -3.96
N PRO A 108 -16.48 17.81 -4.82
CA PRO A 108 -16.27 17.35 -6.19
C PRO A 108 -15.50 18.39 -7.01
N ASP A 109 -14.93 17.93 -8.13
CA ASP A 109 -14.11 18.73 -9.05
C ASP A 109 -12.87 19.39 -8.39
N ASN A 110 -12.46 18.89 -7.22
CA ASN A 110 -11.42 19.47 -6.36
C ASN A 110 -11.70 20.93 -5.93
N ALA A 111 -12.97 21.33 -5.93
CA ALA A 111 -13.38 22.69 -5.58
C ALA A 111 -13.04 23.06 -4.13
N ASP A 112 -12.75 24.33 -3.90
CA ASP A 112 -12.65 24.91 -2.55
C ASP A 112 -14.05 25.18 -1.97
N PRO A 113 -14.17 25.47 -0.65
CA PRO A 113 -15.46 25.74 -0.01
C PRO A 113 -16.16 27.01 -0.54
N ASP A 114 -15.40 28.03 -0.97
CA ASP A 114 -15.93 29.28 -1.55
C ASP A 114 -16.60 29.01 -2.91
N GLU A 115 -15.83 28.48 -3.87
CA GLU A 115 -16.27 28.12 -5.21
C GLU A 115 -17.48 27.18 -5.15
N PHE A 116 -17.40 26.13 -4.33
CA PHE A 116 -18.46 25.14 -4.26
C PHE A 116 -19.77 25.75 -3.76
N ILE A 117 -19.74 26.53 -2.68
CA ILE A 117 -20.98 27.07 -2.10
C ILE A 117 -21.61 28.15 -2.98
N ARG A 118 -20.80 28.93 -3.73
CA ARG A 118 -21.33 29.87 -4.72
C ARG A 118 -22.03 29.17 -5.88
N LYS A 119 -21.46 28.05 -6.34
CA LYS A 119 -21.97 27.29 -7.49
C LYS A 119 -23.18 26.42 -7.13
N HIS A 120 -23.18 25.78 -5.96
CA HIS A 120 -24.15 24.75 -5.59
C HIS A 120 -25.07 25.14 -4.42
N GLY A 121 -24.74 26.20 -3.68
CA GLY A 121 -25.53 26.70 -2.56
C GLY A 121 -25.33 25.95 -1.24
N VAL A 122 -25.85 26.55 -0.16
CA VAL A 122 -25.66 26.05 1.22
C VAL A 122 -26.33 24.70 1.46
N THR A 123 -27.48 24.42 0.84
CA THR A 123 -28.21 23.17 1.02
C THR A 123 -27.39 21.98 0.56
N GLU A 124 -26.78 22.07 -0.63
CA GLU A 124 -25.92 21.02 -1.16
C GLU A 124 -24.62 20.89 -0.37
N TYR A 125 -24.01 22.00 0.05
CA TYR A 125 -22.83 21.97 0.93
C TYR A 125 -23.11 21.22 2.24
N GLN A 126 -24.25 21.49 2.90
CA GLN A 126 -24.63 20.79 4.13
C GLN A 126 -24.92 19.31 3.91
N ARG A 127 -25.51 18.95 2.75
CA ARG A 127 -25.72 17.55 2.36
C ARG A 127 -24.39 16.82 2.23
N ARG A 128 -23.44 17.36 1.46
CA ARG A 128 -22.09 16.81 1.29
C ARG A 128 -21.33 16.72 2.61
N ARG A 129 -21.43 17.74 3.45
CA ARG A 129 -20.87 17.73 4.82
C ARG A 129 -21.44 16.59 5.67
N GLY A 130 -22.72 16.25 5.50
CA GLY A 130 -23.34 15.08 6.15
C GLY A 130 -22.71 13.75 5.71
N GLU A 131 -22.21 13.70 4.48
CA GLU A 131 -21.55 12.55 3.85
C GLU A 131 -20.03 12.56 4.05
N ALA A 132 -19.49 13.50 4.83
CA ALA A 132 -18.06 13.59 5.11
C ALA A 132 -17.52 12.25 5.65
N GLN A 133 -16.46 11.78 5.02
CA GLN A 133 -15.91 10.46 5.26
C GLN A 133 -15.02 10.43 6.51
N PRO A 134 -14.89 9.27 7.18
CA PRO A 134 -13.89 9.10 8.23
C PRO A 134 -12.48 9.39 7.71
N HIS A 135 -11.63 9.97 8.57
CA HIS A 135 -10.24 10.29 8.20
C HIS A 135 -9.45 9.08 7.68
N ILE A 136 -9.67 7.89 8.25
CA ILE A 136 -8.95 6.69 7.82
C ILE A 136 -9.27 6.34 6.37
N GLN A 137 -10.54 6.47 5.96
CA GLN A 137 -10.95 6.19 4.59
C GLN A 137 -10.30 7.18 3.63
N PHE A 138 -10.33 8.47 3.97
CA PHE A 138 -9.66 9.50 3.18
C PHE A 138 -8.17 9.20 2.99
N VAL A 139 -7.47 8.83 4.07
CA VAL A 139 -6.02 8.50 3.99
C VAL A 139 -5.79 7.29 3.11
N ILE A 140 -6.57 6.22 3.27
CA ILE A 140 -6.49 5.01 2.43
C ILE A 140 -6.71 5.38 0.96
N ASP A 141 -7.78 6.11 0.65
CA ASP A 141 -8.12 6.51 -0.73
C ASP A 141 -6.98 7.32 -1.37
N GLN A 142 -6.35 8.23 -0.62
CA GLN A 142 -5.20 8.97 -1.10
C GLN A 142 -3.94 8.11 -1.21
N ALA A 143 -3.75 7.11 -0.33
CA ALA A 143 -2.60 6.21 -0.36
C ALA A 143 -2.70 5.17 -1.49
N VAL A 144 -3.89 4.82 -1.96
CA VAL A 144 -4.05 3.90 -3.11
C VAL A 144 -4.11 4.62 -4.45
N ARG A 145 -4.34 5.94 -4.43
CA ARG A 145 -4.42 6.77 -5.64
C ARG A 145 -3.13 6.62 -6.45
N ASP A 146 -3.30 6.26 -7.72
CA ASP A 146 -2.22 6.07 -8.69
C ASP A 146 -1.21 4.96 -8.32
N ARG A 147 -1.59 3.99 -7.47
CA ARG A 147 -0.75 2.84 -7.06
C ARG A 147 -1.34 1.51 -7.49
N ASN A 148 -0.49 0.55 -7.85
CA ASN A 148 -0.90 -0.83 -8.12
C ASN A 148 -0.74 -1.70 -6.87
N LEU A 149 -1.83 -2.02 -6.17
CA LEU A 149 -1.81 -2.89 -4.98
C LEU A 149 -1.39 -4.35 -5.25
N HIS A 150 -1.18 -4.75 -6.51
CA HIS A 150 -0.54 -6.02 -6.84
C HIS A 150 0.99 -5.95 -6.78
N SER A 151 1.58 -4.77 -6.92
CA SER A 151 3.01 -4.54 -6.71
C SER A 151 3.34 -4.53 -5.22
N PRO A 152 4.30 -5.35 -4.75
CA PRO A 152 4.75 -5.31 -3.36
C PRO A 152 5.31 -3.95 -2.94
N ALA A 153 5.99 -3.24 -3.85
CA ALA A 153 6.57 -1.92 -3.57
C ALA A 153 5.48 -0.86 -3.38
N ASP A 154 4.52 -0.80 -4.29
CA ASP A 154 3.39 0.15 -4.22
C ASP A 154 2.49 -0.14 -3.02
N LYS A 155 2.24 -1.42 -2.72
CA LYS A 155 1.51 -1.83 -1.51
C LYS A 155 2.26 -1.41 -0.25
N ALA A 156 3.59 -1.59 -0.22
CA ALA A 156 4.40 -1.17 0.91
C ALA A 156 4.37 0.34 1.15
N ALA A 157 4.50 1.13 0.08
CA ALA A 157 4.36 2.58 0.15
C ALA A 157 2.96 3.00 0.64
N ALA A 158 1.89 2.33 0.20
CA ALA A 158 0.54 2.61 0.67
C ALA A 158 0.32 2.30 2.16
N VAL A 159 0.90 1.20 2.64
CA VAL A 159 0.88 0.85 4.05
C VAL A 159 1.69 1.84 4.86
N GLU A 160 2.94 2.13 4.48
CA GLU A 160 3.79 3.14 5.12
C GLU A 160 3.07 4.48 5.26
N GLU A 161 2.42 4.95 4.19
CA GLU A 161 1.70 6.22 4.20
C GLU A 161 0.49 6.21 5.15
N THR A 162 -0.16 5.05 5.34
CA THR A 162 -1.38 4.95 6.16
C THR A 162 -1.07 4.76 7.65
N LEU A 163 0.04 4.08 7.98
CA LEU A 163 0.38 3.69 9.35
C LEU A 163 0.52 4.86 10.36
N PRO A 164 1.08 6.04 10.01
CA PRO A 164 1.15 7.20 10.90
C PRO A 164 -0.22 7.64 11.43
N PHE A 165 -1.25 7.61 10.59
CA PHE A 165 -2.61 8.00 10.93
C PHE A 165 -3.26 7.00 11.89
N VAL A 166 -2.99 5.70 11.71
CA VAL A 166 -3.40 4.67 12.67
C VAL A 166 -2.68 4.88 14.02
N ARG A 167 -1.38 5.17 14.00
CA ARG A 167 -0.58 5.42 15.21
C ARG A 167 -1.07 6.63 16.00
N ALA A 168 -1.52 7.68 15.32
CA ALA A 168 -2.00 8.92 15.93
C ALA A 168 -3.28 8.73 16.76
N VAL A 169 -4.05 7.66 16.51
CA VAL A 169 -5.28 7.35 17.26
C VAL A 169 -4.95 6.89 18.68
N ARG A 170 -5.36 7.69 19.68
CA ARG A 170 -5.08 7.43 21.10
C ARG A 170 -5.87 6.26 21.68
N ASN A 171 -7.15 6.13 21.30
CA ASN A 171 -8.01 5.06 21.78
C ASN A 171 -7.55 3.71 21.20
N ARG A 172 -7.20 2.76 22.08
CA ARG A 172 -6.64 1.45 21.67
C ARG A 172 -7.61 0.61 20.83
N ILE A 173 -8.91 0.68 21.14
CA ILE A 173 -9.94 -0.09 20.44
C ILE A 173 -10.12 0.50 19.04
N GLN A 174 -10.34 1.81 18.93
CA GLN A 174 -10.47 2.49 17.64
C GLN A 174 -9.21 2.34 16.78
N ARG A 175 -8.02 2.42 17.39
CA ARG A 175 -6.76 2.19 16.68
C ARG A 175 -6.67 0.79 16.08
N SER A 176 -7.10 -0.23 16.83
CA SER A 176 -7.14 -1.61 16.32
C SER A 176 -8.13 -1.77 15.19
N GLU A 177 -9.31 -1.17 15.31
CA GLU A 177 -10.34 -1.20 14.27
C GLU A 177 -9.87 -0.52 12.98
N TYR A 178 -9.30 0.68 13.09
CA TYR A 178 -8.77 1.41 11.94
C TYR A 178 -7.56 0.72 11.30
N PHE A 179 -6.76 0.01 12.09
CA PHE A 179 -5.71 -0.84 11.56
C PHE A 179 -6.29 -1.94 10.67
N GLU A 180 -7.30 -2.69 11.14
CA GLU A 180 -7.91 -3.74 10.34
C GLU A 180 -8.57 -3.19 9.07
N ILE A 181 -9.35 -2.10 9.18
CA ILE A 181 -9.96 -1.42 8.01
C ILE A 181 -8.90 -1.04 6.96
N ALA A 182 -7.76 -0.50 7.41
CA ALA A 182 -6.66 -0.14 6.52
C ALA A 182 -6.02 -1.36 5.88
N MET A 183 -5.71 -2.40 6.66
CA MET A 183 -5.04 -3.60 6.15
C MET A 183 -5.94 -4.40 5.19
N ASP A 184 -7.25 -4.44 5.44
CA ASP A 184 -8.24 -5.01 4.53
C ASP A 184 -8.28 -4.25 3.20
N SER A 185 -8.41 -2.92 3.28
CA SER A 185 -8.49 -2.06 2.09
C SER A 185 -7.22 -2.13 1.24
N LEU A 186 -6.06 -2.29 1.88
CA LEU A 186 -4.75 -2.42 1.23
C LEU A 186 -4.41 -3.86 0.82
N ARG A 187 -5.33 -4.82 1.04
CA ARG A 187 -5.17 -6.24 0.70
C ARG A 187 -3.88 -6.85 1.29
N VAL A 188 -3.60 -6.53 2.55
CA VAL A 188 -2.49 -7.08 3.33
C VAL A 188 -2.90 -8.42 3.92
N GLN A 189 -2.03 -9.44 3.81
CA GLN A 189 -2.35 -10.79 4.25
C GLN A 189 -2.37 -10.91 5.78
N PRO A 190 -3.22 -11.78 6.37
CA PRO A 190 -3.38 -11.89 7.83
C PRO A 190 -2.07 -12.10 8.61
N GLU A 191 -1.12 -12.83 8.04
CA GLU A 191 0.19 -13.09 8.64
C GLU A 191 1.02 -11.81 8.74
N GLN A 192 1.03 -11.02 7.65
CA GLN A 192 1.75 -9.75 7.54
C GLN A 192 1.16 -8.71 8.51
N ARG A 193 -0.16 -8.72 8.71
CA ARG A 193 -0.85 -7.83 9.66
C ARG A 193 -0.35 -7.99 11.09
N ARG A 194 -0.09 -9.23 11.54
CA ARG A 194 0.40 -9.49 12.90
C ARG A 194 1.76 -8.85 13.15
N GLU A 195 2.65 -8.94 12.17
CA GLU A 195 3.97 -8.33 12.25
C GLU A 195 3.87 -6.79 12.23
N LEU A 196 3.09 -6.23 11.29
CA LEU A 196 2.86 -4.78 11.21
C LEU A 196 2.23 -4.22 12.50
N TRP A 197 1.26 -4.94 13.09
CA TRP A 197 0.65 -4.55 14.36
C TRP A 197 1.65 -4.57 15.53
N THR A 198 2.55 -5.55 15.54
CA THR A 198 3.62 -5.62 16.53
C THR A 198 4.58 -4.43 16.42
N ARG A 199 4.91 -4.01 15.20
CA ARG A 199 5.73 -2.82 14.93
C ARG A 199 5.04 -1.54 15.41
N ILE A 200 3.74 -1.37 15.14
CA ILE A 200 2.95 -0.24 15.65
C ILE A 200 2.98 -0.19 17.19
N ARG A 201 2.82 -1.34 17.86
CA ARG A 201 2.79 -1.42 19.33
C ARG A 201 4.14 -1.17 19.99
N SER A 202 5.22 -1.64 19.37
CA SER A 202 6.59 -1.48 19.86
C SER A 202 7.19 -0.10 19.57
N GLY A 203 6.49 0.71 18.76
CA GLY A 203 7.02 2.01 18.31
C GLY A 203 8.19 1.87 17.33
N ALA A 204 8.39 0.68 16.76
CA ALA A 204 9.41 0.42 15.76
C ALA A 204 9.22 1.28 14.50
N SER A 205 10.28 1.38 13.69
CA SER A 205 10.20 2.06 12.38
C SER A 205 9.15 1.36 11.51
N THR A 206 8.33 2.21 10.87
CA THR A 206 7.31 1.82 9.90
C THR A 206 7.61 2.46 8.54
N ASP A 207 8.90 2.67 8.25
CA ASP A 207 9.37 3.27 6.99
C ASP A 207 9.26 2.28 5.83
N ALA A 208 9.34 2.79 4.60
CA ALA A 208 9.12 2.06 3.35
C ALA A 208 9.85 0.71 3.31
N ALA A 209 11.15 0.72 3.60
CA ALA A 209 12.00 -0.46 3.55
C ALA A 209 11.57 -1.52 4.57
N ALA A 210 11.26 -1.09 5.79
CA ALA A 210 10.88 -1.96 6.90
C ALA A 210 9.50 -2.58 6.66
N VAL A 211 8.57 -1.82 6.08
CA VAL A 211 7.23 -2.27 5.69
C VAL A 211 7.30 -3.18 4.46
N GLN A 212 8.18 -2.88 3.51
CA GLN A 212 8.41 -3.70 2.33
C GLN A 212 8.98 -5.07 2.70
N GLU A 213 9.85 -5.20 3.70
CA GLU A 213 10.30 -6.51 4.20
C GLU A 213 9.14 -7.40 4.67
N VAL A 214 8.13 -6.82 5.32
CA VAL A 214 6.95 -7.55 5.82
C VAL A 214 5.96 -7.87 4.69
N ILE A 215 5.79 -6.92 3.76
CA ILE A 215 4.82 -7.04 2.66
C ILE A 215 5.35 -7.86 1.50
N ARG A 216 6.68 -7.98 1.39
CA ARG A 216 7.29 -9.00 0.54
C ARG A 216 6.59 -10.32 0.88
N PRO A 217 6.19 -11.08 -0.15
CA PRO A 217 5.74 -12.43 0.10
C PRO A 217 6.83 -13.08 0.93
N ALA A 218 6.52 -13.54 2.16
CA ALA A 218 7.36 -14.54 2.79
C ALA A 218 7.59 -15.58 1.70
N ALA A 219 8.84 -15.86 1.38
CA ALA A 219 9.23 -16.70 0.27
C ALA A 219 8.67 -18.11 0.52
N ARG A 220 7.39 -18.32 0.25
CA ARG A 220 6.73 -19.62 0.26
C ARG A 220 6.80 -20.13 -1.15
N ALA A 221 7.18 -21.39 -1.27
CA ALA A 221 7.13 -22.10 -2.53
C ALA A 221 5.71 -21.98 -3.11
N THR A 222 5.61 -21.51 -4.34
CA THR A 222 4.34 -21.54 -5.07
C THR A 222 3.91 -22.98 -5.33
N VAL A 223 2.62 -23.22 -5.60
CA VAL A 223 2.14 -24.57 -5.95
C VAL A 223 2.86 -25.12 -7.18
N ALA A 224 3.23 -24.25 -8.13
CA ALA A 224 4.02 -24.62 -9.30
C ALA A 224 5.47 -24.99 -8.94
N GLU A 225 6.10 -24.28 -8.00
CA GLU A 225 7.42 -24.63 -7.46
C GLU A 225 7.40 -26.00 -6.78
N GLU A 226 6.48 -26.20 -5.83
CA GLU A 226 6.37 -27.45 -5.08
C GLU A 226 6.08 -28.63 -6.01
N ARG A 227 5.15 -28.45 -6.97
CA ARG A 227 4.78 -29.52 -7.90
C ARG A 227 5.89 -29.85 -8.89
N LEU A 228 6.61 -28.85 -9.41
CA LEU A 228 7.77 -29.10 -10.27
C LEU A 228 8.88 -29.83 -9.50
N LEU A 229 9.19 -29.38 -8.28
CA LEU A 229 10.21 -30.04 -7.45
C LEU A 229 9.83 -31.48 -7.10
N GLY A 230 8.57 -31.72 -6.71
CA GLY A 230 8.08 -33.07 -6.44
C GLY A 230 8.24 -34.02 -7.63
N LEU A 231 7.89 -33.55 -8.84
CA LEU A 231 8.04 -34.33 -10.07
C LEU A 231 9.51 -34.60 -10.43
N LEU A 232 10.40 -33.63 -10.21
CA LEU A 232 11.84 -33.80 -10.45
C LEU A 232 12.49 -34.76 -9.44
N LEU A 233 12.01 -34.79 -8.19
CA LEU A 233 12.48 -35.75 -7.19
C LEU A 233 12.03 -37.17 -7.55
N ALA A 234 10.76 -37.33 -7.94
CA ALA A 234 10.15 -38.62 -8.23
C ALA A 234 10.68 -39.30 -9.51
N HIS A 235 11.01 -38.53 -10.56
CA HIS A 235 11.35 -39.11 -11.87
C HIS A 235 12.74 -38.69 -12.37
N GLU A 236 13.66 -39.65 -12.44
CA GLU A 236 15.01 -39.44 -13.00
C GLU A 236 14.97 -38.98 -14.47
N GLU A 237 14.04 -39.52 -15.26
CA GLU A 237 13.90 -39.16 -16.68
C GLU A 237 13.45 -37.70 -16.86
N LEU A 238 12.61 -37.18 -15.96
CA LEU A 238 12.23 -35.76 -15.99
C LEU A 238 13.42 -34.86 -15.62
N ARG A 239 14.30 -35.29 -14.70
CA ARG A 239 15.52 -34.55 -14.38
C ARG A 239 16.40 -34.35 -15.62
N LYS A 240 16.60 -35.40 -16.41
CA LYS A 240 17.41 -35.35 -17.65
C LYS A 240 16.82 -34.41 -18.70
N ILE A 241 15.50 -34.26 -18.74
CA ILE A 241 14.80 -33.41 -19.72
C ILE A 241 14.76 -31.94 -19.26
N PHE A 242 14.46 -31.69 -17.99
CA PHE A 242 14.16 -30.34 -17.49
C PHE A 242 15.36 -29.62 -16.91
N LEU A 243 16.29 -30.30 -16.23
CA LEU A 243 17.46 -29.63 -15.65
C LEU A 243 18.33 -28.91 -16.70
N PRO A 244 18.57 -29.48 -17.91
CA PRO A 244 19.28 -28.76 -18.96
C PRO A 244 18.50 -27.58 -19.57
N ARG A 245 17.17 -27.55 -19.41
CA ARG A 245 16.28 -26.49 -19.94
C ARG A 245 16.02 -25.37 -18.93
N LEU A 246 16.33 -25.59 -17.66
CA LEU A 246 16.20 -24.62 -16.58
C LEU A 246 17.39 -23.67 -16.63
N GLU A 247 17.12 -22.39 -16.87
CA GLU A 247 18.16 -21.38 -16.76
C GLU A 247 18.37 -21.02 -15.29
N ALA A 248 19.59 -20.64 -14.91
CA ALA A 248 19.86 -20.11 -13.56
C ALA A 248 18.93 -18.91 -13.23
N SER A 249 18.54 -18.16 -14.27
CA SER A 249 17.62 -17.04 -14.16
C SER A 249 16.17 -17.46 -13.86
N ASP A 250 15.76 -18.70 -14.16
CA ASP A 250 14.39 -19.19 -13.93
C ASP A 250 14.14 -19.51 -12.46
N THR A 251 15.20 -19.84 -11.70
CA THR A 251 15.11 -20.34 -10.32
C THR A 251 15.68 -19.39 -9.27
N ALA A 252 16.45 -18.37 -9.68
CA ALA A 252 17.16 -17.47 -8.75
C ALA A 252 16.23 -16.71 -7.78
N ASP A 253 15.05 -16.30 -8.23
CA ASP A 253 14.10 -15.48 -7.46
C ASP A 253 13.01 -16.32 -6.76
N LEU A 254 13.10 -17.64 -6.85
CA LEU A 254 12.15 -18.58 -6.26
C LEU A 254 12.44 -18.78 -4.78
N ALA A 255 11.39 -19.04 -4.00
CA ALA A 255 11.52 -19.39 -2.60
C ALA A 255 12.36 -20.66 -2.39
N THR A 256 12.28 -21.56 -3.37
CA THR A 256 12.95 -22.86 -3.39
C THR A 256 14.26 -22.88 -4.19
N ALA A 257 14.86 -21.70 -4.46
CA ALA A 257 16.09 -21.56 -5.25
C ALA A 257 17.27 -22.41 -4.72
N SER A 258 17.37 -22.59 -3.41
CA SER A 258 18.37 -23.46 -2.77
C SER A 258 18.20 -24.91 -3.19
N ILE A 259 16.96 -25.42 -3.19
CA ILE A 259 16.62 -26.80 -3.59
C ILE A 259 16.92 -27.02 -5.08
N PHE A 260 16.51 -26.08 -5.95
CA PHE A 260 16.81 -26.18 -7.38
C PHE A 260 18.31 -26.19 -7.67
N ARG A 261 19.09 -25.34 -6.99
CA ARG A 261 20.56 -25.33 -7.12
C ARG A 261 21.20 -26.63 -6.65
N ALA A 262 20.72 -27.20 -5.53
CA ALA A 262 21.18 -28.49 -5.03
C ALA A 262 20.88 -29.60 -6.05
N LEU A 263 19.68 -29.63 -6.64
CA LEU A 263 19.29 -30.60 -7.66
C LEU A 263 20.15 -30.52 -8.92
N ILE A 264 20.42 -29.31 -9.44
CA ILE A 264 21.27 -29.11 -10.62
C ILE A 264 22.69 -29.59 -10.31
N LYS A 265 23.27 -29.17 -9.18
CA LYS A 265 24.62 -29.54 -8.76
C LYS A 265 24.80 -31.05 -8.61
N LEU A 266 23.86 -31.72 -7.94
CA LEU A 266 23.90 -33.18 -7.75
C LEU A 266 23.73 -33.94 -9.07
N SER A 267 22.87 -33.43 -9.96
CA SER A 267 22.67 -34.02 -11.29
C SER A 267 23.89 -33.85 -12.19
N GLU A 268 24.58 -32.70 -12.16
CA GLU A 268 25.81 -32.48 -12.91
C GLU A 268 26.98 -33.32 -12.37
N ALA A 269 27.02 -33.53 -11.06
CA ALA A 269 28.00 -34.40 -10.40
C ALA A 269 27.73 -35.89 -10.58
N GLY A 270 26.60 -36.28 -11.18
CA GLY A 270 26.20 -37.69 -11.34
C GLY A 270 25.95 -38.41 -10.00
N SER A 271 25.66 -37.66 -8.94
CA SER A 271 25.44 -38.20 -7.59
C SER A 271 24.00 -38.67 -7.41
N GLU A 272 23.78 -39.64 -6.52
CA GLU A 272 22.42 -40.08 -6.17
C GLU A 272 21.67 -38.94 -5.46
N ILE A 273 20.48 -38.61 -5.96
CA ILE A 273 19.63 -37.58 -5.37
C ILE A 273 18.73 -38.25 -4.33
N SER A 274 19.11 -38.11 -3.07
CA SER A 274 18.37 -38.58 -1.91
C SER A 274 18.04 -37.43 -0.95
N PHE A 275 17.12 -37.65 -0.01
CA PHE A 275 16.80 -36.69 1.05
C PHE A 275 18.05 -36.22 1.80
N ASP A 276 18.96 -37.14 2.12
CA ASP A 276 20.18 -36.84 2.86
C ASP A 276 21.12 -35.93 2.05
N SER A 277 21.33 -36.24 0.77
CA SER A 277 22.17 -35.43 -0.13
C SER A 277 21.62 -34.01 -0.33
N LEU A 278 20.30 -33.85 -0.43
CA LEU A 278 19.65 -32.55 -0.58
C LEU A 278 19.64 -31.77 0.74
N SER A 279 19.48 -32.45 1.86
CA SER A 279 19.50 -31.81 3.19
C SER A 279 20.91 -31.28 3.53
N GLU A 280 21.96 -31.99 3.14
CA GLU A 280 23.34 -31.52 3.29
C GLU A 280 23.63 -30.28 2.42
N GLU A 281 23.21 -30.29 1.15
CA GLU A 281 23.43 -29.18 0.22
C GLU A 281 22.55 -27.95 0.50
N THR A 282 21.41 -28.13 1.19
CA THR A 282 20.51 -27.04 1.60
C THR A 282 20.69 -26.63 3.07
N ALA A 283 21.74 -27.12 3.73
CA ALA A 283 22.04 -26.81 5.12
C ALA A 283 22.16 -25.30 5.35
N GLY A 284 21.27 -24.74 6.19
CA GLY A 284 21.19 -23.31 6.49
C GLY A 284 19.98 -22.60 5.88
N ASP A 285 19.20 -23.27 5.02
CA ASP A 285 17.91 -22.76 4.54
C ASP A 285 16.74 -23.33 5.36
N SER A 286 16.17 -22.49 6.21
CA SER A 286 15.04 -22.87 7.07
C SER A 286 13.78 -23.22 6.27
N LEU A 287 13.62 -22.69 5.05
CA LEU A 287 12.48 -23.01 4.19
C LEU A 287 12.67 -24.38 3.53
N ALA A 288 13.88 -24.65 3.03
CA ALA A 288 14.20 -25.95 2.44
C ALA A 288 13.99 -27.09 3.44
N THR A 289 14.33 -26.86 4.71
CA THR A 289 14.13 -27.82 5.81
C THR A 289 12.65 -28.17 6.04
N ASP A 290 11.73 -27.24 5.80
CA ASP A 290 10.27 -27.45 5.96
C ASP A 290 9.62 -28.04 4.69
N VAL A 291 10.08 -27.61 3.52
CA VAL A 291 9.49 -27.98 2.22
C VAL A 291 9.96 -29.37 1.77
N LEU A 292 11.25 -29.71 1.92
CA LEU A 292 11.82 -30.98 1.44
C LEU A 292 11.09 -32.23 1.97
N PRO A 293 10.79 -32.38 3.28
CA PRO A 293 10.07 -33.55 3.78
C PRO A 293 8.67 -33.69 3.17
N ARG A 294 7.98 -32.56 2.94
CA ARG A 294 6.62 -32.54 2.38
C ARG A 294 6.61 -32.93 0.90
N LEU A 295 7.64 -32.54 0.15
CA LEU A 295 7.78 -32.91 -1.26
C LEU A 295 7.98 -34.42 -1.45
N ILE A 296 8.80 -35.03 -0.59
CA ILE A 296 9.08 -36.48 -0.64
C ILE A 296 7.87 -37.28 -0.15
N MET A 297 7.15 -36.81 0.87
CA MET A 297 5.96 -37.53 1.37
C MET A 297 4.76 -37.45 0.40
N ASN A 298 4.69 -36.42 -0.44
CA ASN A 298 3.62 -36.23 -1.43
C ASN A 298 3.98 -36.79 -2.81
N GLU A 299 4.90 -37.75 -2.88
CA GLU A 299 5.23 -38.46 -4.12
C GLU A 299 3.99 -39.20 -4.65
N VAL A 300 3.33 -38.61 -5.65
CA VAL A 300 2.27 -39.28 -6.40
C VAL A 300 2.92 -39.92 -7.62
N ALA A 301 2.87 -41.26 -7.68
CA ALA A 301 3.28 -42.01 -8.86
C ALA A 301 2.23 -41.83 -9.98
N GLU A 302 2.29 -40.68 -10.66
CA GLU A 302 1.53 -40.44 -11.90
C GLU A 302 2.22 -41.15 -13.09
N PRO A 303 1.48 -41.51 -14.16
CA PRO A 303 2.09 -41.98 -15.40
C PRO A 303 3.04 -40.93 -15.99
N PHE A 304 4.16 -41.37 -16.55
CA PHE A 304 5.22 -40.48 -17.05
C PHE A 304 4.72 -39.39 -18.02
N ASP A 305 3.77 -39.72 -18.91
CA ASP A 305 3.22 -38.76 -19.88
C ASP A 305 2.41 -37.64 -19.21
N GLU A 306 1.66 -37.96 -18.14
CA GLU A 306 0.91 -36.97 -17.35
C GLU A 306 1.85 -36.11 -16.50
N SER A 307 2.89 -36.72 -15.94
CA SER A 307 3.96 -36.03 -15.20
C SER A 307 4.76 -35.07 -16.10
N LEU A 308 5.02 -35.46 -17.35
CA LEU A 308 5.72 -34.63 -18.34
C LEU A 308 4.89 -33.38 -18.69
N ALA A 309 3.61 -33.55 -19.03
CA ALA A 309 2.72 -32.43 -19.35
C ALA A 309 2.56 -31.48 -18.14
N THR A 310 2.43 -32.04 -16.94
CA THR A 310 2.32 -31.26 -15.69
C THR A 310 3.60 -30.48 -15.40
N ALA A 311 4.77 -31.08 -15.60
CA ALA A 311 6.06 -30.40 -15.44
C ALA A 311 6.24 -29.24 -16.45
N GLU A 312 5.84 -29.43 -17.71
CA GLU A 312 5.86 -28.35 -18.72
C GLU A 312 4.94 -27.18 -18.35
N SER A 313 3.74 -27.50 -17.84
CA SER A 313 2.80 -26.49 -17.35
C SER A 313 3.34 -25.73 -16.13
N CYS A 314 3.97 -26.42 -15.18
CA CYS A 314 4.59 -25.79 -14.02
C CYS A 314 5.74 -24.87 -14.43
N LEU A 315 6.65 -25.32 -15.30
CA LEU A 315 7.75 -24.49 -15.80
C LEU A 315 7.25 -23.25 -16.54
N SER A 316 6.24 -23.41 -17.39
CA SER A 316 5.61 -22.30 -18.11
C SER A 316 4.97 -21.30 -17.14
N THR A 317 4.33 -21.80 -16.08
CA THR A 317 3.75 -20.96 -15.02
C THR A 317 4.82 -20.18 -14.28
N LEU A 318 5.95 -20.78 -13.92
CA LEU A 318 7.07 -20.09 -13.25
C LEU A 318 7.66 -18.97 -14.12
N ARG A 319 7.86 -19.24 -15.42
CA ARG A 319 8.33 -18.23 -16.38
C ARG A 319 7.34 -17.09 -16.57
N LEU A 320 6.04 -17.40 -16.63
CA LEU A 320 4.97 -16.40 -16.66
C LEU A 320 4.95 -15.54 -15.39
N MET A 321 5.09 -16.15 -14.21
CA MET A 321 5.16 -15.42 -12.94
C MET A 321 6.37 -14.48 -12.88
N LYS A 322 7.53 -14.91 -13.38
CA LYS A 322 8.73 -14.07 -13.51
C LYS A 322 8.49 -12.90 -14.45
N LEU A 323 7.89 -13.16 -15.63
CA LEU A 323 7.55 -12.10 -16.59
C LEU A 323 6.56 -11.09 -15.99
N ASP A 324 5.53 -11.56 -15.30
CA ASP A 324 4.54 -10.69 -14.63
C ASP A 324 5.20 -9.83 -13.55
N ARG A 325 6.11 -10.39 -12.75
CA ARG A 325 6.87 -9.65 -11.75
C ARG A 325 7.73 -8.55 -12.38
N ARG A 326 8.46 -8.88 -13.45
CA ARG A 326 9.31 -7.91 -14.16
C ARG A 326 8.47 -6.82 -14.85
N ILE A 327 7.31 -7.17 -15.39
CA ILE A 327 6.34 -6.21 -15.96
C ILE A 327 5.87 -5.22 -14.90
N ASP A 328 5.55 -5.70 -13.69
CA ASP A 328 5.12 -4.83 -12.60
C ASP A 328 6.25 -3.95 -12.04
N GLU A 329 7.49 -4.46 -11.98
CA GLU A 329 8.68 -3.66 -11.67
C GLU A 329 8.89 -2.53 -12.68
N LEU A 330 8.90 -2.85 -13.98
CA LEU A 330 9.07 -1.86 -15.04
C LEU A 330 7.96 -0.81 -15.04
N ARG A 331 6.73 -1.19 -14.70
CA ARG A 331 5.62 -0.23 -14.53
C ARG A 331 5.87 0.73 -13.38
N SER A 332 6.35 0.23 -12.24
CA SER A 332 6.68 1.06 -11.08
C SER A 332 7.85 2.01 -11.41
N GLU A 333 8.90 1.51 -12.07
CA GLU A 333 10.04 2.31 -12.53
C GLU A 333 9.63 3.36 -13.57
N ALA A 334 8.73 3.03 -14.50
CA ALA A 334 8.22 3.96 -15.49
C ALA A 334 7.41 5.09 -14.83
N ALA A 335 6.57 4.76 -13.84
CA ALA A 335 5.83 5.74 -13.05
C ALA A 335 6.76 6.62 -12.20
N GLU A 336 7.90 6.11 -11.74
CA GLU A 336 8.93 6.90 -11.07
C GLU A 336 9.70 7.83 -12.04
N ALA A 337 10.04 7.35 -13.22
CA ALA A 337 10.64 8.16 -14.28
C ALA A 337 9.72 9.30 -14.72
N GLU A 338 8.41 9.05 -14.80
CA GLU A 338 7.41 10.06 -15.10
C GLU A 338 7.28 11.10 -13.99
N ARG A 339 7.31 10.67 -12.72
CA ARG A 339 7.32 11.58 -11.55
C ARG A 339 8.57 12.46 -11.47
N SER A 340 9.70 11.98 -11.96
CA SER A 340 10.99 12.69 -11.96
C SER A 340 11.23 13.52 -13.23
N GLY A 341 10.35 13.43 -14.23
CA GLY A 341 10.46 14.17 -15.50
C GLY A 341 11.53 13.63 -16.45
N ASP A 342 12.05 12.43 -16.22
CA ASP A 342 13.08 11.79 -17.06
C ASP A 342 12.44 11.06 -18.25
N THR A 343 12.27 11.81 -19.35
CA THR A 343 11.61 11.32 -20.57
C THR A 343 12.41 10.22 -21.28
N GLU A 344 13.74 10.26 -21.24
CA GLU A 344 14.58 9.23 -21.87
C GLU A 344 14.52 7.90 -21.12
N ARG A 345 14.49 7.94 -19.78
CA ARG A 345 14.33 6.74 -18.97
C ARG A 345 12.93 6.16 -19.14
N ARG A 346 11.88 7.01 -19.16
CA ARG A 346 10.50 6.57 -19.40
C ARG A 346 10.35 5.85 -20.74
N ASP A 347 10.86 6.42 -21.83
CA ASP A 347 10.68 5.86 -23.16
C ASP A 347 11.44 4.53 -23.34
N ARG A 348 12.61 4.39 -22.71
CA ARG A 348 13.35 3.11 -22.63
C ARG A 348 12.56 2.04 -21.87
N LEU A 349 12.06 2.37 -20.68
CA LEU A 349 11.28 1.43 -19.86
C LEU A 349 9.97 1.03 -20.54
N ALA A 350 9.32 1.96 -21.26
CA ALA A 350 8.11 1.67 -22.04
C ALA A 350 8.36 0.71 -23.21
N ALA A 351 9.51 0.82 -23.88
CA ALA A 351 9.91 -0.12 -24.93
C ALA A 351 10.16 -1.53 -24.38
N GLU A 352 10.87 -1.65 -23.25
CA GLU A 352 11.10 -2.93 -22.56
C GLU A 352 9.77 -3.56 -22.09
N LEU A 353 8.85 -2.76 -21.55
CA LEU A 353 7.53 -3.20 -21.13
C LEU A 353 6.71 -3.78 -22.32
N LEU A 354 6.74 -3.11 -23.48
CA LEU A 354 6.07 -3.60 -24.69
C LEU A 354 6.62 -4.93 -25.17
N GLU A 355 7.93 -5.14 -25.06
CA GLU A 355 8.59 -6.38 -25.43
C GLU A 355 8.18 -7.53 -24.50
N LEU A 356 8.21 -7.31 -23.18
CA LEU A 356 7.79 -8.31 -22.20
C LEU A 356 6.30 -8.65 -22.31
N LEU A 357 5.43 -7.68 -22.63
CA LEU A 357 4.01 -7.93 -22.87
C LEU A 357 3.78 -8.82 -24.10
N ARG A 358 4.59 -8.67 -25.16
CA ARG A 358 4.56 -9.58 -26.32
C ARG A 358 5.03 -10.98 -25.94
N GLN A 359 6.12 -11.09 -25.17
CA GLN A 359 6.61 -12.38 -24.68
C GLN A 359 5.54 -13.09 -23.85
N ARG A 360 4.91 -12.39 -22.89
CA ARG A 360 3.79 -12.90 -22.09
C ARG A 360 2.63 -13.41 -22.95
N GLY A 361 2.23 -12.66 -23.98
CA GLY A 361 1.21 -13.08 -24.93
C GLY A 361 1.55 -14.38 -25.68
N SER A 362 2.81 -14.55 -26.07
CA SER A 362 3.28 -15.78 -26.73
C SER A 362 3.28 -17.00 -25.81
N PHE A 363 3.60 -16.82 -24.52
CA PHE A 363 3.54 -17.89 -23.52
C PHE A 363 2.09 -18.33 -23.24
N LEU A 364 1.14 -17.38 -23.14
CA LEU A 364 -0.27 -17.70 -22.93
C LEU A 364 -0.90 -18.45 -24.13
N GLN A 365 -0.52 -18.10 -25.36
CA GLN A 365 -0.99 -18.82 -26.56
C GLN A 365 -0.46 -20.25 -26.63
N ARG A 366 0.80 -20.49 -26.22
CA ARG A 366 1.38 -21.84 -26.14
C ARG A 366 0.74 -22.68 -25.04
N ALA A 367 0.38 -22.07 -23.91
CA ALA A 367 -0.28 -22.75 -22.80
C ALA A 367 -1.75 -23.12 -23.08
N GLN A 368 -2.42 -22.44 -24.02
CA GLN A 368 -3.82 -22.72 -24.43
C GLN A 368 -3.93 -23.62 -25.68
N GLY A 369 -2.81 -23.91 -26.34
CA GLY A 369 -2.76 -24.66 -27.60
C GLY A 369 -2.44 -26.16 -27.46
N ASN A 370 -2.31 -26.67 -26.23
CA ASN A 370 -2.10 -28.08 -25.92
C ASN A 370 -3.34 -28.69 -25.25
#